data_AF-A0AAD5Z586-F1
#
_entry.id   AF-A0AAD5Z586-F1
#
_cell.length_a   1.000
_cell.length_b   1.000
_cell.length_c   1.000
_cell.angle_alpha   90.00
_cell.angle_beta   90.00
_cell.angle_gamma   90.00
#
_symmetry.space_group_name_H-M   'P 1'
#
loop_
_entity.id
_entity.type
_entity.pdbx_description
1 polymer ?
#
loop_
_entity_poly.entity_id
_entity_poly.type
_entity_poly.pdbx_seq_one_letter_code
_entity_poly.pdbx_strand_id
1 'polypeptide(L)'
;MAKPSGPSMDYELAALKLFSAQLRGAKQDPHANALCLFGIRFQRAWLQGVLVSGSDEGRFLLDDGSDVVELTVPPLLAQSEWKTGL
;
A
#
# COMPACT_ATOMS: atom_id res chain seq x y z
N MET A 1 -20.33 -18.33 8.11
CA MET A 1 -20.11 -17.15 7.24
C MET A 1 -18.95 -17.47 6.32
N ALA A 2 -19.17 -17.49 5.01
CA ALA A 2 -18.10 -17.69 4.03
C ALA A 2 -17.22 -16.43 3.97
N LYS A 3 -15.91 -16.60 4.04
CA LYS A 3 -14.93 -15.52 3.84
C LYS A 3 -15.05 -15.06 2.37
N PRO A 4 -15.15 -13.76 2.07
CA PRO A 4 -15.14 -13.32 0.68
C PRO A 4 -13.80 -13.71 0.07
N SER A 5 -13.83 -14.61 -0.91
CA SER A 5 -12.66 -15.04 -1.67
C SER A 5 -12.33 -13.97 -2.71
N GLY A 6 -11.86 -12.80 -2.25
CA GLY A 6 -11.10 -11.91 -3.12
C GLY A 6 -9.85 -12.64 -3.62
N PRO A 7 -9.35 -12.33 -4.82
CA PRO A 7 -8.10 -12.91 -5.29
C PRO A 7 -6.98 -12.63 -4.27
N SER A 8 -6.29 -13.68 -3.84
CA SER A 8 -5.19 -13.56 -2.88
C SER A 8 -4.01 -12.82 -3.53
N MET A 9 -3.40 -11.89 -2.78
CA MET A 9 -2.16 -11.24 -3.20
C MET A 9 -1.04 -12.27 -3.37
N ASP A 10 -0.29 -12.19 -4.46
CA ASP A 10 0.87 -13.04 -4.71
C ASP A 10 2.15 -12.40 -4.12
N TYR A 11 2.68 -13.02 -3.06
CA TYR A 11 3.86 -12.55 -2.35
C TYR A 11 5.18 -13.03 -2.96
N GLU A 12 5.15 -13.83 -4.03
CA GLU A 12 6.34 -14.19 -4.81
C GLU A 12 6.69 -13.10 -5.85
N LEU A 13 5.71 -12.28 -6.26
CA LEU A 13 5.92 -11.16 -7.18
C LEU A 13 6.76 -10.04 -6.56
N ALA A 14 7.60 -9.39 -7.35
CA ALA A 14 8.35 -8.23 -6.90
C ALA A 14 7.44 -7.05 -6.49
N ALA A 15 7.84 -6.32 -5.45
CA ALA A 15 7.22 -5.06 -5.10
C ALA A 15 7.82 -3.93 -5.95
N LEU A 16 6.98 -3.24 -6.72
CA LEU A 16 7.41 -2.13 -7.55
C LEU A 16 7.73 -0.92 -6.65
N LYS A 17 8.96 -0.40 -6.72
CA LYS A 17 9.31 0.84 -6.02
C LYS A 17 8.75 2.02 -6.80
N LEU A 18 8.03 2.89 -6.10
CA LEU A 18 7.36 4.04 -6.71
C LEU A 18 7.16 5.17 -5.69
N PHE A 19 6.92 6.36 -6.22
CA PHE A 19 6.47 7.51 -5.46
C PHE A 19 4.94 7.45 -5.27
N SER A 20 4.45 7.84 -4.09
CA SER A 20 3.03 7.82 -3.72
C SER A 20 2.16 8.61 -4.70
N ALA A 21 2.66 9.74 -5.22
CA ALA A 21 1.98 10.52 -6.26
C ALA A 21 1.69 9.72 -7.54
N GLN A 22 2.51 8.72 -7.86
CA GLN A 22 2.35 7.89 -9.05
C GLN A 22 1.19 6.89 -8.91
N LEU A 23 0.77 6.56 -7.68
CA LEU A 23 -0.36 5.66 -7.44
C LEU A 23 -1.67 6.19 -8.04
N ARG A 24 -1.86 7.52 -8.08
CA ARG A 24 -3.04 8.13 -8.72
C ARG A 24 -3.14 7.86 -10.23
N GLY A 25 -2.01 7.60 -10.88
CA GLY A 25 -1.98 7.24 -12.29
C GLY A 25 -2.20 5.75 -12.55
N ALA A 26 -2.18 4.91 -11.51
CA ALA A 26 -2.33 3.47 -11.63
C ALA A 26 -3.79 3.10 -11.94
N LYS A 27 -3.99 2.16 -12.86
CA LYS A 27 -5.31 1.66 -13.26
C LYS A 27 -5.46 0.21 -12.88
N GLN A 28 -6.64 -0.17 -12.40
CA GLN A 28 -6.97 -1.58 -12.19
C GLN A 28 -6.92 -2.34 -13.51
N ASP A 29 -6.25 -3.50 -13.50
CA ASP A 29 -6.31 -4.43 -14.61
C ASP A 29 -7.69 -5.13 -14.62
N PRO A 30 -8.45 -5.09 -15.72
CA PRO A 30 -9.79 -5.68 -15.77
C PRO A 30 -9.79 -7.21 -15.78
N HIS A 31 -8.64 -7.85 -16.02
CA HIS A 31 -8.51 -9.30 -16.17
C HIS A 31 -7.66 -9.95 -15.08
N ALA A 32 -7.05 -9.17 -14.20
CA ALA A 32 -6.15 -9.66 -13.17
C ALA A 32 -6.29 -8.88 -11.86
N ASN A 33 -5.91 -9.51 -10.75
CA ASN A 33 -5.74 -8.84 -9.47
C ASN A 33 -4.46 -8.00 -9.45
N ALA A 34 -4.36 -6.99 -10.31
CA ALA A 34 -3.16 -6.17 -10.47
C ALA A 34 -3.51 -4.74 -10.86
N LEU A 35 -2.57 -3.84 -10.61
CA LEU A 35 -2.57 -2.47 -11.12
C LEU A 35 -1.61 -2.37 -12.31
N CYS A 36 -1.89 -1.43 -13.20
CA CYS A 36 -1.04 -1.07 -14.33
C CYS A 36 -0.67 0.41 -14.26
N LEU A 37 0.62 0.70 -14.36
CA LEU A 37 1.17 2.05 -14.39
C LEU A 37 2.31 2.10 -15.41
N PHE A 38 2.23 3.01 -16.40
CA PHE A 38 3.22 3.14 -17.48
C PHE A 38 3.55 1.81 -18.21
N GLY A 39 2.56 0.94 -18.37
CA GLY A 39 2.72 -0.37 -19.00
C GLY A 39 3.31 -1.47 -18.08
N ILE A 40 3.63 -1.15 -16.83
CA ILE A 40 4.09 -2.11 -15.83
C ILE A 40 2.88 -2.62 -15.04
N ARG A 41 2.67 -3.94 -15.05
CA ARG A 41 1.67 -4.62 -14.22
C ARG A 41 2.30 -5.04 -12.88
N PHE A 42 1.68 -4.69 -11.77
CA PHE A 42 2.17 -5.01 -10.42
C PHE A 42 1.01 -5.25 -9.45
N GLN A 43 1.23 -6.09 -8.43
CA GLN A 43 0.28 -6.29 -7.32
C GLN A 43 0.76 -5.64 -6.02
N ARG A 44 2.07 -5.43 -5.92
CA ARG A 44 2.77 -5.00 -4.71
C ARG A 44 3.52 -3.71 -4.99
N ALA A 45 3.40 -2.77 -4.08
CA ALA A 45 4.13 -1.51 -4.09
C ALA A 45 5.13 -1.49 -2.93
N TRP A 46 6.32 -0.94 -3.19
CA TRP A 46 7.27 -0.54 -2.16
C TRP A 46 7.27 0.98 -2.10
N LEU A 47 6.79 1.50 -0.96
CA LEU A 47 6.83 2.93 -0.61
C LEU A 47 7.80 3.15 0.56
N GLN A 48 8.43 4.33 0.60
CA GLN A 48 9.29 4.75 1.71
C GLN A 48 9.03 6.23 1.97
N GLY A 49 8.75 6.59 3.22
CA GLY A 49 8.42 7.95 3.61
C GLY A 49 8.38 8.13 5.13
N VAL A 50 7.89 9.28 5.57
CA VAL A 50 7.70 9.66 6.97
C VAL A 50 6.26 9.40 7.39
N LEU A 51 6.06 8.76 8.55
CA LEU A 51 4.73 8.65 9.14
C LEU A 51 4.32 10.01 9.73
N VAL A 52 3.33 10.66 9.13
CA VAL A 52 2.82 11.97 9.58
C VAL A 52 1.60 11.83 10.49
N SER A 53 0.94 10.68 10.45
CA SER A 53 -0.18 10.32 11.33
C SER A 53 -0.27 8.81 11.51
N GLY A 54 -0.79 8.37 12.66
CA GLY A 54 -1.07 6.98 12.99
C GLY A 54 -2.25 6.89 13.95
N SER A 55 -2.99 5.78 13.88
CA SER A 55 -4.09 5.46 14.78
C SER A 55 -3.94 4.05 15.34
N ASP A 56 -4.49 3.81 16.53
CA ASP A 56 -4.52 2.48 17.17
C ASP A 56 -5.29 1.44 16.34
N GLU A 57 -6.05 1.90 15.35
CA GLU A 57 -6.82 1.10 14.40
C GLU A 57 -5.98 0.63 13.19
N GLY A 58 -4.68 0.91 13.18
CA GLY A 58 -3.77 0.46 12.11
C GLY A 58 -3.89 1.26 10.82
N ARG A 59 -4.48 2.47 10.85
CA ARG A 59 -4.45 3.42 9.74
C ARG A 59 -3.33 4.44 9.95
N PHE A 60 -2.47 4.58 8.96
CA PHE A 60 -1.33 5.49 8.98
C PHE A 60 -1.30 6.36 7.73
N LEU A 61 -0.79 7.58 7.87
CA LEU A 61 -0.52 8.46 6.73
C LEU A 61 1.00 8.50 6.50
N LEU A 62 1.43 8.13 5.31
CA LEU A 62 2.82 8.16 4.87
C LEU A 62 3.02 9.30 3.87
N ASP A 63 3.93 10.22 4.18
CA ASP A 63 4.40 11.26 3.27
C ASP A 63 5.78 10.86 2.72
N ASP A 64 5.91 10.69 1.41
CA ASP A 64 7.17 10.35 0.75
C ASP A 64 7.85 11.53 0.05
N GLY A 65 7.37 12.75 0.28
CA GLY A 65 7.81 13.98 -0.36
C GLY A 65 7.25 14.20 -1.76
N SER A 66 6.54 13.21 -2.33
CA SER A 66 5.80 13.36 -3.57
C SER A 66 4.29 13.55 -3.34
N ASP A 67 3.77 12.88 -2.31
CA ASP A 67 2.39 13.01 -1.81
C ASP A 67 2.20 12.29 -0.47
N VAL A 68 0.96 12.28 0.03
CA VAL A 68 0.52 11.55 1.22
C VAL A 68 -0.41 10.40 0.82
N VAL A 69 -0.15 9.20 1.34
CA VAL A 69 -0.98 8.02 1.14
C VAL A 69 -1.40 7.39 2.46
N GLU A 70 -2.65 6.89 2.51
CA GLU A 70 -3.14 6.11 3.64
C GLU A 70 -2.72 4.64 3.51
N LEU A 71 -2.12 4.10 4.56
CA LEU A 71 -1.79 2.70 4.73
C LEU A 71 -2.72 2.09 5.78
N THR A 72 -3.38 0.98 5.42
CA THR A 72 -4.08 0.13 6.39
C THR A 72 -3.24 -1.11 6.66
N VAL A 73 -2.82 -1.28 7.90
CA VAL A 73 -2.00 -2.41 8.35
C VAL A 73 -2.86 -3.32 9.23
N PRO A 74 -2.81 -4.65 9.06
CA PRO A 74 -3.55 -5.57 9.93
C PRO A 74 -3.20 -5.35 11.42
N PRO A 75 -4.16 -5.57 12.34
CA PRO A 75 -3.96 -5.33 13.77
C PRO A 75 -2.73 -6.02 14.37
N LEU A 76 -2.33 -7.18 13.83
CA LEU A 76 -1.13 -7.91 14.25
C LEU A 76 0.18 -7.12 14.01
N LEU A 77 0.23 -6.29 12.97
CA LEU A 77 1.38 -5.46 12.62
C LEU A 77 1.28 -4.04 13.21
N ALA A 78 0.07 -3.64 13.63
CA ALA A 78 -0.18 -2.38 14.34
C ALA A 78 0.27 -2.42 15.82
N GLN A 79 0.60 -3.60 16.37
CA GLN A 79 1.09 -3.78 17.76
C GLN A 79 2.52 -3.26 17.99
N SER A 80 3.21 -2.77 16.96
CA SER A 80 4.49 -2.08 17.14
C SER A 80 4.22 -0.61 17.48
N GLU A 81 4.92 -0.03 18.46
CA GLU A 81 4.83 1.41 18.78
C GLU A 81 5.45 2.24 17.64
N TRP A 82 4.70 2.44 16.56
CA TRP A 82 5.09 3.27 15.44
C TRP A 82 5.12 4.73 15.88
N LYS A 83 6.29 5.36 15.83
CA LYS A 83 6.45 6.79 16.13
C LYS A 83 6.15 7.61 14.89
N THR A 84 5.32 8.64 15.04
CA THR A 84 5.14 9.66 14.02
C THR A 84 6.30 10.65 14.08
N GLY A 85 6.62 11.25 12.94
CA GLY A 85 7.70 12.24 12.83
C GLY A 85 9.04 11.67 12.36
N LEU A 86 10.09 12.49 12.53
CA LEU A 86 11.48 12.21 12.15
C LEU A 86 12.18 11.29 13.14
#